data_AF-A0A8S9KKB0-F1
#
_entry.id   AF-A0A8S9KKB0-F1
#
_cell.length_a   1.000
_cell.length_b   1.000
_cell.length_c   1.000
_cell.angle_alpha   90.00
_cell.angle_beta   90.00
_cell.angle_gamma   90.00
#
_symmetry.space_group_name_H-M   'P 1'
#
loop_
_entity.id
_entity.type
_entity.pdbx_description
1 polymer ?
#
loop_
_entity_poly.entity_id
_entity_poly.type
_entity_poly.pdbx_seq_one_letter_code
_entity_poly.pdbx_strand_id
1 'polypeptide(L)'
;MRPFYTPPPRLARAASSFNGSTSSTGVGAAPNHDPLVDAHQRLLGEVFFLRSQVQDMVARRDLLIQHVRASARWKLMKEWLEKRVEHWDPEEEYIRYLFLSGGINQQSGGFSQAATPKSVVGSRFSEEPFF
;
A
#
# COMPACT_ATOMS: atom_id res chain seq x y z
N MET A 1 -48.11 19.77 -1.00
CA MET A 1 -47.00 18.78 -0.99
C MET A 1 -47.63 17.39 -0.93
N ARG A 2 -47.66 16.67 -2.06
CA ARG A 2 -48.36 15.38 -2.22
C ARG A 2 -47.30 14.27 -2.12
N PRO A 3 -47.39 13.31 -1.17
CA PRO A 3 -46.43 12.23 -1.14
C PRO A 3 -46.65 11.32 -2.34
N PHE A 4 -45.63 11.15 -3.18
CA PHE A 4 -45.61 10.12 -4.20
C PHE A 4 -45.23 8.80 -3.52
N TYR A 5 -46.24 7.97 -3.27
CA TYR A 5 -46.03 6.59 -2.84
C TYR A 5 -46.03 5.68 -4.08
N THR A 6 -44.90 5.04 -4.35
CA THR A 6 -44.74 4.05 -5.43
C THR A 6 -45.04 2.67 -4.87
N PRO A 7 -46.05 1.93 -5.36
CA PRO A 7 -46.33 0.58 -4.87
C PRO A 7 -45.23 -0.41 -5.30
N PRO A 8 -44.91 -1.42 -4.48
CA PRO A 8 -43.87 -2.39 -4.79
C PRO A 8 -44.30 -3.30 -5.97
N PRO A 9 -43.34 -3.81 -6.78
CA PRO A 9 -43.64 -4.62 -7.96
C PRO A 9 -44.27 -5.95 -7.55
N ARG A 10 -45.43 -6.29 -8.14
CA ARG A 10 -46.05 -7.61 -7.98
C ARG A 10 -45.30 -8.63 -8.83
N LEU A 11 -44.80 -9.70 -8.21
CA LEU A 11 -44.19 -10.84 -8.88
C LEU A 11 -45.25 -11.57 -9.72
N ALA A 12 -45.22 -11.37 -11.03
CA ALA A 12 -46.02 -12.13 -11.98
C ALA A 12 -45.38 -13.52 -12.16
N ARG A 13 -46.11 -14.56 -11.76
CA ARG A 13 -45.72 -15.96 -11.97
C ARG A 13 -45.78 -16.27 -13.48
N ALA A 14 -44.62 -16.43 -14.11
CA ALA A 14 -44.53 -16.98 -15.46
C ALA A 14 -44.69 -18.50 -15.41
N ALA A 15 -45.69 -19.04 -16.10
CA ALA A 15 -45.77 -20.46 -16.41
C ALA A 15 -44.85 -20.75 -17.60
N SER A 16 -43.79 -21.52 -17.36
CA SER A 16 -42.89 -22.00 -18.41
C SER A 16 -43.53 -23.21 -19.09
N SER A 17 -43.97 -23.02 -20.35
CA SER A 17 -44.39 -24.11 -21.23
C SER A 17 -43.15 -24.69 -21.91
N PHE A 18 -42.74 -25.88 -21.47
CA PHE A 18 -41.67 -26.66 -22.11
C PHE A 18 -42.28 -27.42 -23.29
N ASN A 19 -42.28 -26.80 -24.47
CA ASN A 19 -42.59 -27.48 -25.71
C ASN A 19 -41.31 -27.67 -26.53
N GLY A 20 -40.94 -28.94 -26.71
CA GLY A 20 -40.16 -29.39 -27.86
C GLY A 20 -38.66 -29.51 -27.67
N SER A 21 -38.21 -30.58 -27.00
CA SER A 21 -36.89 -31.14 -27.30
C SER A 21 -36.95 -31.85 -28.65
N THR A 22 -36.68 -31.11 -29.74
CA THR A 22 -36.16 -31.74 -30.95
C THR A 22 -34.73 -32.16 -30.66
N SER A 23 -34.48 -33.47 -30.67
CA SER A 23 -33.15 -34.06 -30.64
C SER A 23 -32.36 -33.57 -31.85
N SER A 24 -31.59 -32.51 -31.69
CA SER A 24 -30.53 -32.17 -32.63
C SER A 24 -29.35 -33.08 -32.31
N THR A 25 -29.17 -34.13 -33.12
CA THR A 25 -27.90 -34.84 -33.27
C THR A 25 -26.91 -33.86 -33.90
N GLY A 26 -26.49 -32.86 -33.12
CA GLY A 26 -25.29 -32.12 -33.38
C GLY A 26 -24.14 -33.04 -33.02
N VAL A 27 -23.54 -33.66 -34.04
CA VAL A 27 -22.19 -34.21 -33.95
C VAL A 27 -21.35 -33.14 -33.27
N GLY A 28 -21.03 -33.34 -32.00
CA GLY A 28 -20.20 -32.44 -31.23
C GLY A 28 -18.86 -32.39 -31.94
N ALA A 29 -18.59 -31.28 -32.64
CA ALA A 29 -17.25 -30.97 -33.10
C ALA A 29 -16.38 -30.97 -31.84
N ALA A 30 -15.60 -32.03 -31.66
CA ALA A 30 -14.62 -32.10 -30.59
C ALA A 30 -13.77 -30.83 -30.72
N PRO A 31 -13.73 -29.95 -29.71
CA PRO A 31 -12.92 -28.77 -29.81
C PRO A 31 -11.47 -29.23 -29.95
N ASN A 32 -10.87 -28.95 -31.09
CA ASN A 32 -9.45 -29.18 -31.35
C ASN A 32 -8.65 -28.21 -30.48
N HIS A 33 -8.62 -28.46 -29.17
CA HIS A 33 -7.77 -27.73 -28.25
C HIS A 33 -6.38 -28.35 -28.32
N ASP A 34 -5.43 -27.55 -28.80
CA ASP A 34 -4.01 -27.88 -28.71
C ASP A 34 -3.63 -27.94 -27.22
N PRO A 35 -3.20 -29.11 -26.70
CA PRO A 35 -2.84 -29.27 -25.29
C PRO A 35 -1.76 -28.28 -24.82
N LEU A 36 -0.86 -27.84 -25.72
CA LEU A 36 0.17 -26.87 -25.40
C LEU A 36 -0.40 -25.47 -25.19
N VAL A 37 -1.36 -25.07 -26.04
CA VAL A 37 -2.03 -23.77 -25.92
C VAL A 37 -2.87 -23.72 -24.65
N ASP A 38 -3.57 -24.81 -24.32
CA ASP A 38 -4.34 -24.93 -23.08
C ASP A 38 -3.43 -24.86 -21.84
N ALA A 39 -2.33 -25.62 -21.83
CA ALA A 39 -1.35 -25.59 -20.75
C ALA A 39 -0.74 -24.19 -20.56
N HIS A 40 -0.40 -23.51 -21.65
CA HIS A 40 0.12 -22.15 -21.61
C HIS A 40 -0.90 -21.17 -21.03
N GLN A 41 -2.15 -21.22 -21.47
CA GLN A 41 -3.21 -20.35 -20.97
C GLN A 41 -3.51 -20.59 -19.49
N ARG A 42 -3.50 -21.85 -19.06
CA ARG A 42 -3.65 -22.21 -17.64
C ARG A 42 -2.51 -21.68 -16.80
N LEU A 43 -1.26 -21.87 -17.23
CA LEU A 43 -0.08 -21.38 -16.52
C LEU A 43 -0.09 -19.85 -16.42
N LEU A 44 -0.48 -19.16 -17.49
CA LEU A 44 -0.62 -17.70 -17.48
C LEU A 44 -1.67 -17.27 -16.44
N GLY A 45 -2.82 -17.95 -16.39
CA GLY A 45 -3.86 -17.70 -15.38
C GLY A 45 -3.35 -17.90 -13.95
N GLU A 46 -2.60 -18.97 -13.69
CA GLU A 46 -2.03 -19.26 -12.37
C GLU A 46 -0.99 -18.20 -11.94
N VAL A 47 -0.12 -17.76 -12.85
CA VAL A 47 0.86 -16.69 -12.57
C VAL A 47 0.17 -15.37 -12.24
N PHE A 48 -0.87 -15.00 -12.98
CA PHE A 48 -1.66 -13.80 -12.69
C PHE A 48 -2.40 -13.90 -11.35
N PHE A 49 -2.97 -15.07 -11.05
CA PHE A 49 -3.63 -15.33 -9.78
C PHE A 49 -2.65 -15.21 -8.61
N LEU A 50 -1.47 -15.83 -8.71
CA LEU A 50 -0.43 -15.77 -7.69
C LEU A 50 0.05 -14.34 -7.46
N ARG A 51 0.32 -13.58 -8.54
CA ARG A 51 0.70 -12.16 -8.45
C ARG A 51 -0.37 -11.37 -7.71
N SER A 52 -1.64 -11.57 -8.04
CA SER A 52 -2.76 -10.87 -7.41
C SER A 52 -2.84 -11.17 -5.91
N GLN A 53 -2.65 -12.43 -5.50
CA GLN A 53 -2.61 -12.80 -4.10
C GLN A 53 -1.45 -12.14 -3.35
N VAL A 54 -0.24 -12.16 -3.91
CA VAL A 54 0.93 -11.53 -3.30
C VAL A 54 0.70 -10.02 -3.13
N GLN A 55 0.16 -9.36 -4.15
CA GLN A 55 -0.17 -7.93 -4.08
C GLN A 55 -1.18 -7.62 -2.99
N ASP A 56 -2.22 -8.44 -2.87
CA ASP A 56 -3.24 -8.27 -1.85
C ASP A 56 -2.68 -8.52 -0.43
N MET A 57 -1.82 -9.52 -0.23
CA MET A 57 -1.12 -9.72 1.05
C MET A 57 -0.25 -8.51 1.44
N VAL A 58 0.45 -7.93 0.47
CA VAL A 58 1.24 -6.71 0.69
C VAL A 58 0.32 -5.55 1.06
N ALA A 59 -0.78 -5.34 0.35
CA ALA A 59 -1.75 -4.29 0.67
C ALA A 59 -2.34 -4.46 2.07
N ARG A 60 -2.66 -5.68 2.48
CA ARG A 60 -3.14 -5.98 3.84
C ARG A 60 -2.08 -5.69 4.90
N ARG A 61 -0.82 -6.05 4.66
CA ARG A 61 0.29 -5.71 5.56
C ARG A 61 0.43 -4.19 5.71
N ASP A 62 0.42 -3.46 4.60
CA ASP A 62 0.56 -2.00 4.62
C ASP A 62 -0.61 -1.35 5.37
N LEU A 63 -1.83 -1.85 5.18
CA LEU A 63 -3.00 -1.41 5.93
C LEU A 63 -2.83 -1.65 7.44
N LEU A 64 -2.33 -2.82 7.85
CA LEU A 64 -2.05 -3.12 9.26
C LEU A 64 -0.98 -2.19 9.84
N ILE A 65 0.10 -1.91 9.10
CA ILE A 65 1.14 -0.98 9.52
C ILE A 65 0.55 0.43 9.72
N GLN A 66 -0.27 0.90 8.77
CA GLN A 66 -0.94 2.19 8.89
C GLN A 66 -1.90 2.22 10.09
N HIS A 67 -2.65 1.14 10.32
CA HIS A 67 -3.55 1.03 11.47
C HIS A 67 -2.81 1.08 12.81
N VAL A 68 -1.70 0.34 12.95
CA VAL A 68 -0.86 0.37 14.17
C VAL A 68 -0.29 1.77 14.39
N ARG A 69 0.24 2.42 13.33
CA ARG A 69 0.76 3.78 13.39
C ARG A 69 -0.32 4.78 13.80
N ALA A 70 -1.50 4.72 13.17
CA ALA A 70 -2.62 5.59 13.49
C ALA A 70 -3.10 5.38 14.93
N SER A 71 -3.14 4.13 15.40
CA SER A 71 -3.54 3.81 16.77
C SER A 71 -2.53 4.33 17.80
N ALA A 72 -1.22 4.19 17.53
CA ALA A 72 -0.18 4.76 18.37
C ALA A 72 -0.26 6.29 18.41
N ARG A 73 -0.42 6.95 17.25
CA ARG A 73 -0.61 8.40 17.16
C ARG A 73 -1.85 8.87 17.93
N TRP A 74 -2.97 8.15 17.82
CA TRP A 74 -4.18 8.47 18.57
C TRP A 74 -3.99 8.34 20.08
N LYS A 75 -3.30 7.29 20.53
CA LYS A 75 -3.00 7.09 21.95
C LYS A 75 -2.14 8.23 22.50
N LEU A 76 -1.10 8.64 21.77
CA LEU A 76 -0.26 9.79 22.14
C LEU A 76 -1.07 11.10 22.18
N MET A 77 -1.92 11.33 21.17
CA MET A 77 -2.78 12.51 21.12
C MET A 77 -3.74 12.57 22.31
N LYS A 78 -4.30 11.42 22.70
CA LYS A 78 -5.16 11.31 23.89
C LYS A 78 -4.38 11.64 25.16
N GLU A 79 -3.20 11.05 25.37
CA GLU A 79 -2.36 11.36 26.54
C GLU A 79 -1.98 12.84 26.58
N TRP A 80 -1.69 13.47 25.44
CA TRP A 80 -1.45 14.91 25.36
C TRP A 80 -2.66 15.73 25.80
N LEU A 81 -3.85 15.41 25.26
CA LEU A 81 -5.08 16.13 25.59
C LEU A 81 -5.42 16.02 27.09
N GLU A 82 -5.14 14.86 27.67
CA GLU A 82 -5.33 14.60 29.10
C GLU A 82 -4.27 15.29 29.98
N LYS A 83 -3.02 15.44 29.51
CA LYS A 83 -1.89 15.96 30.31
C LYS A 83 -1.52 17.43 30.05
N ARG A 84 -2.14 18.13 29.09
CA ARG A 84 -1.89 19.55 28.73
C ARG A 84 -0.41 19.94 28.78
N VAL A 85 0.42 19.32 27.95
CA VAL A 85 1.84 19.69 27.83
C VAL A 85 1.97 20.85 26.84
N GLU A 86 2.59 21.97 27.27
CA GLU A 86 2.72 23.22 26.49
C GLU A 86 3.52 23.09 25.19
N HIS A 87 4.32 22.04 25.01
CA HIS A 87 5.15 21.83 23.83
C HIS A 87 5.15 20.35 23.45
N TRP A 88 4.56 20.02 22.30
CA TRP A 88 4.56 18.67 21.75
C TRP A 88 4.60 18.68 20.22
N ASP A 89 5.62 18.04 19.64
CA ASP A 89 5.64 17.66 18.22
C ASP A 89 5.31 16.15 18.07
N PRO A 90 4.17 15.80 17.45
CA PRO A 90 3.75 14.41 17.27
C PRO A 90 4.71 13.54 16.44
N GLU A 91 5.49 14.15 15.55
CA GLU A 91 6.35 13.41 14.61
C GLU A 91 7.64 12.98 15.29
N GLU A 92 8.31 13.88 16.02
CA GLU A 92 9.46 13.54 16.88
C GLU A 92 9.13 12.45 17.90
N GLU A 93 8.00 12.56 18.60
CA GLU A 93 7.65 11.61 19.65
C GLU A 93 7.25 10.24 19.11
N TYR A 94 6.62 10.21 17.94
CA TYR A 94 6.40 8.99 17.20
C TYR A 94 7.73 8.31 16.82
N ILE A 95 8.71 9.11 16.37
CA ILE A 95 10.07 8.60 16.07
C ILE A 95 10.75 8.09 17.34
N ARG A 96 10.68 8.81 18.47
CA ARG A 96 11.21 8.38 19.78
C ARG A 96 10.57 7.06 20.23
N TYR A 97 9.25 6.93 20.11
CA TYR A 97 8.53 5.70 20.45
C TYR A 97 8.92 4.52 19.56
N LEU A 98 9.09 4.72 18.25
CA LEU A 98 9.60 3.65 17.38
C LEU A 98 11.02 3.23 17.77
N PHE A 99 11.86 4.19 18.17
CA PHE A 99 13.22 3.93 18.59
C PHE A 99 13.27 3.11 19.89
N LEU A 100 12.42 3.45 20.88
CA LEU A 100 12.33 2.76 22.17
C LEU A 100 11.64 1.39 22.09
N SER A 101 10.74 1.18 21.12
CA SER A 101 9.99 -0.08 20.92
C SER A 101 10.70 -1.09 20.00
N GLY A 102 11.93 -0.82 19.55
CA GLY A 102 12.74 -1.75 18.74
C GLY A 102 12.56 -1.61 17.22
N GLY A 103 11.98 -0.51 16.73
CA GLY A 103 11.81 -0.22 15.31
C GLY A 103 13.04 0.39 14.67
N ILE A 104 14.03 -0.43 14.32
CA ILE A 104 15.19 0.01 13.52
C ILE A 104 14.78 0.08 12.05
N ASN A 105 14.36 1.24 11.57
CA ASN A 105 14.36 1.57 10.14
C ASN A 105 15.31 2.75 9.92
N GLN A 106 16.58 2.56 10.24
CA GLN A 106 17.65 3.39 9.67
C GLN A 106 18.14 2.71 8.41
N GLN A 107 17.46 2.95 7.28
CA GLN A 107 18.16 2.92 6.00
C GLN A 107 19.12 4.12 6.02
N SER A 108 20.33 3.86 6.52
CA SER A 108 21.50 4.73 6.35
C SER A 108 21.82 4.80 4.86
N GLY A 109 21.20 5.75 4.18
CA GLY A 109 21.40 6.07 2.77
C GLY A 109 21.93 7.48 2.63
N GLY A 110 23.25 7.63 2.71
CA GLY A 110 23.98 8.72 2.06
C GLY A 110 24.05 10.06 2.81
N PHE A 111 24.65 10.11 4.00
CA PHE A 111 25.35 11.33 4.40
C PHE A 111 26.62 11.46 3.55
N SER A 112 26.52 12.22 2.46
CA SER A 112 27.70 12.74 1.78
C SER A 112 28.39 13.73 2.71
N GLN A 113 29.46 13.27 3.34
CA GLN A 113 30.44 14.08 4.04
C GLN A 113 31.14 14.97 3.00
N ALA A 114 30.59 16.17 2.75
CA ALA A 114 31.30 17.21 2.02
C ALA A 114 32.09 18.04 3.03
N ALA A 115 33.38 17.74 3.10
CA ALA A 115 34.37 18.47 3.88
C ALA A 115 34.32 19.97 3.58
N THR A 116 34.30 20.78 4.64
CA THR A 116 34.58 22.21 4.59
C THR A 116 36.11 22.39 4.62
N PRO A 117 36.77 23.01 3.61
CA PRO A 117 38.14 23.44 3.78
C PRO A 117 38.13 24.95 4.03
N LYS A 118 38.14 25.38 5.30
CA LYS A 118 38.58 26.74 5.63
C LYS A 118 40.07 26.70 5.94
N SER A 119 40.86 26.94 4.91
CA SER A 119 42.28 27.25 5.02
C SER A 119 42.44 28.63 5.64
N VAL A 120 42.87 28.66 6.91
CA VAL A 120 43.44 29.84 7.56
C VAL A 120 44.92 29.53 7.73
N VAL A 121 45.72 29.90 6.73
CA VAL A 121 47.17 29.94 6.83
C VAL A 121 47.56 31.38 7.13
N GLY A 122 48.06 31.59 8.35
CA GLY A 122 48.59 32.85 8.82
C GLY A 122 49.84 33.23 8.03
N SER A 123 49.79 34.39 7.39
CA SER A 123 50.96 35.08 6.85
C SER A 123 51.43 36.09 7.90
N ARG A 124 52.55 35.82 8.56
CA ARG A 124 53.38 36.84 9.23
C ARG A 124 54.85 36.41 9.22
N PHE A 125 55.70 37.40 8.93
CA PHE A 125 57.16 37.46 9.07
C PHE A 125 57.99 36.78 7.97
N SER A 126 58.47 37.61 7.03
CA SER A 126 59.78 37.46 6.41
C SER A 126 60.61 38.64 6.87
N GLU A 127 61.80 38.33 7.37
CA GLU A 127 62.77 39.22 8.01
C GLU A 127 63.28 40.34 7.07
N GLU A 128 63.49 41.53 7.65
CA GLU A 128 64.45 42.59 7.25
C GLU A 128 65.91 42.03 7.13
N PRO A 129 66.98 42.75 6.69
CA PRO A 129 67.21 44.23 6.66
C PRO A 129 68.14 44.80 5.52
N PHE A 130 68.42 46.11 5.61
CA PHE A 130 69.56 46.92 5.07
C PHE A 130 69.71 47.07 3.52
N PHE A 131 69.89 48.23 2.88
CA PHE A 131 70.35 49.61 3.22
C PHE A 131 69.49 50.66 2.52
#